data_AF-A0A1E4R976-F1
#
_entry.id   AF-A0A1E4R976-F1
#
_cell.length_a   1.000
_cell.length_b   1.000
_cell.length_c   1.000
_cell.angle_alpha   90.00
_cell.angle_beta   90.00
_cell.angle_gamma   90.00
#
_symmetry.space_group_name_H-M   'P 1'
#
loop_
_entity.id
_entity.type
_entity.pdbx_description
1 polymer ?
#
loop_
_entity_poly.entity_id
_entity_poly.type
_entity_poly.pdbx_seq_one_letter_code
_entity_poly.pdbx_strand_id
1 'polypeptide(L)'
;MKNPIESLIEKFDQDLSLEQRNYLRFLYENLHLEELSNREQHYFIDYFFKSEPLRNMAAFALELADILHEIRENIPAIEKAERLANGKEQRLYYERKWSELRRQKLKQQTTKNGNVFYVPFHDYKQDPGPMIICLEQTTGMEAYSELCKSMILPLFMNAHREKRDLYIIPYDRQIDVHYRFENGHLNLADFKNFIEYKAKGEAELLPVLQFVRSLLHENQLGSEAEVIIFTEGTPIDGKHLVSKQAKAMLEEMKRKYLAEFSVIAMHEDNFNKQQFWFANKAFFADDAIQ
;
A
#
# COMPACT_ATOMS: atom_id res chain seq x y z
N MET A 1 23.42 20.09 -13.40
CA MET A 1 22.15 20.62 -12.86
C MET A 1 22.22 20.50 -11.36
N LYS A 2 22.03 21.59 -10.60
CA LYS A 2 21.95 21.49 -9.13
C LYS A 2 20.76 20.60 -8.76
N ASN A 3 20.93 19.69 -7.81
CA ASN A 3 19.86 18.84 -7.33
C ASN A 3 18.75 19.74 -6.74
N PRO A 4 17.48 19.64 -7.18
CA PRO A 4 16.38 20.44 -6.63
C PRO A 4 16.33 20.39 -5.11
N ILE A 5 16.66 19.22 -4.53
CA ILE A 5 16.73 18.96 -3.10
C ILE A 5 17.90 19.71 -2.45
N GLU A 6 19.08 19.74 -3.08
CA GLU A 6 20.19 20.55 -2.59
C GLU A 6 19.86 22.04 -2.66
N SER A 7 19.19 22.49 -3.73
CA SER A 7 18.77 23.89 -3.83
C SER A 7 17.68 24.27 -2.83
N LEU A 8 16.85 23.30 -2.41
CA LEU A 8 15.87 23.47 -1.35
C LEU A 8 16.59 23.56 -0.01
N ILE A 9 17.44 22.57 0.31
CA ILE A 9 18.21 22.52 1.57
C ILE A 9 19.14 23.73 1.68
N GLU A 10 19.78 24.17 0.60
CA GLU A 10 20.63 25.37 0.54
C GLU A 10 19.85 26.68 0.78
N LYS A 11 18.54 26.72 0.48
CA LYS A 11 17.70 27.90 0.74
C LYS A 11 17.36 28.08 2.22
N PHE A 12 17.49 27.02 3.03
CA PHE A 12 17.20 27.07 4.45
C PHE A 12 18.51 27.01 5.21
N ASP A 13 18.93 28.16 5.73
CA ASP A 13 20.15 28.44 6.49
C ASP A 13 20.16 27.71 7.86
N GLN A 14 20.07 26.38 7.84
CA GLN A 14 20.03 25.51 9.00
C GLN A 14 21.09 24.41 8.88
N ASP A 15 21.87 24.23 9.95
CA ASP A 15 22.86 23.16 10.07
C ASP A 15 22.15 21.80 10.29
N LEU A 16 21.80 21.15 9.18
CA LEU A 16 21.19 19.81 9.21
C LEU A 16 22.22 18.70 9.38
N SER A 17 21.95 17.77 10.30
CA SER A 17 22.71 16.52 10.37
C SER A 17 22.56 15.71 9.08
N LEU A 18 23.52 14.83 8.79
CA LEU A 18 23.45 13.95 7.61
C LEU A 18 22.17 13.11 7.59
N GLU A 19 21.76 12.62 8.77
CA GLU A 19 20.55 11.84 8.96
C GLU A 19 19.28 12.64 8.64
N GLN A 20 19.15 13.86 9.16
CA GLN A 20 18.02 14.74 8.85
C GLN A 20 17.94 15.08 7.35
N ARG A 21 19.09 15.24 6.68
CA ARG A 21 19.14 15.45 5.23
C ARG A 21 18.61 14.23 4.47
N ASN A 22 18.96 13.02 4.90
CA ASN A 22 18.47 11.79 4.27
C ASN A 22 16.95 11.63 4.46
N TYR A 23 16.43 11.91 5.65
CA TYR A 23 15.00 11.88 5.93
C TYR A 23 14.22 12.87 5.05
N LEU A 24 14.68 14.13 5.00
CA LEU A 24 14.06 15.15 4.16
C LEU A 24 14.11 14.78 2.69
N ARG A 25 15.24 14.22 2.23
CA ARG A 25 15.37 13.75 0.84
C ARG A 25 14.36 12.64 0.53
N PHE A 26 14.24 11.65 1.41
CA PHE A 26 13.27 10.57 1.24
C PHE A 26 11.83 11.11 1.15
N LEU A 27 11.46 12.01 2.07
CA LEU A 27 10.12 12.63 2.07
C LEU A 27 9.89 13.48 0.82
N TYR A 28 10.90 14.25 0.39
CA TYR A 28 10.83 15.06 -0.81
C TYR A 28 10.55 14.22 -2.05
N GLU A 29 11.31 13.12 -2.19
CA GLU A 29 11.15 12.20 -3.31
C GLU A 29 9.79 11.50 -3.25
N ASN A 30 9.35 10.96 -2.11
CA ASN A 30 8.12 10.14 -2.05
C ASN A 30 6.81 10.92 -1.95
N LEU A 31 6.85 12.19 -1.53
CA LEU A 31 5.67 13.05 -1.37
C LEU A 31 5.54 14.12 -2.46
N HIS A 32 6.39 14.10 -3.49
CA HIS A 32 6.35 15.04 -4.62
C HIS A 32 6.37 16.52 -4.18
N LEU A 33 7.18 16.83 -3.17
CA LEU A 33 7.18 18.16 -2.57
C LEU A 33 7.61 19.25 -3.56
N GLU A 34 8.30 18.89 -4.65
CA GLU A 34 8.64 19.78 -5.75
C GLU A 34 7.43 20.42 -6.44
N GLU A 35 6.27 19.77 -6.39
CA GLU A 35 5.04 20.24 -7.04
C GLU A 35 4.27 21.25 -6.18
N LEU A 36 4.58 21.33 -4.88
CA LEU A 36 3.98 22.29 -3.96
C LEU A 36 4.46 23.71 -4.26
N SER A 37 3.67 24.72 -3.90
CA SER A 37 4.14 26.10 -3.97
C SER A 37 5.31 26.35 -3.03
N ASN A 38 6.13 27.37 -3.31
CA ASN A 38 7.24 27.75 -2.43
C ASN A 38 6.78 27.90 -0.96
N ARG A 39 5.63 28.55 -0.72
CA ARG A 39 5.09 28.75 0.63
C ARG A 39 4.79 27.43 1.34
N GLU A 40 4.22 26.47 0.62
CA GLU A 40 3.88 25.14 1.13
C GLU A 40 5.14 24.32 1.40
N GLN A 41 6.15 24.39 0.53
CA GLN A 41 7.44 23.76 0.78
C GLN A 41 8.12 24.31 2.04
N HIS A 42 8.09 25.64 2.25
CA HIS A 42 8.62 26.25 3.48
C HIS A 42 7.86 25.78 4.73
N TYR A 43 6.53 25.68 4.64
CA TYR A 43 5.69 25.17 5.72
C TYR A 43 6.01 23.71 6.05
N PHE A 44 6.14 22.84 5.04
CA PHE A 44 6.45 21.44 5.23
C PHE A 44 7.78 21.25 5.97
N ILE A 45 8.80 22.02 5.59
CA ILE A 45 10.12 21.95 6.22
C ILE A 45 10.06 22.41 7.69
N ASP A 46 9.37 23.52 7.98
CA ASP A 46 9.14 23.96 9.36
C ASP A 46 8.39 22.89 10.17
N TYR A 47 7.39 22.24 9.55
CA TYR A 47 6.66 21.13 10.15
C TYR A 47 7.56 19.92 10.44
N PHE A 48 8.45 19.54 9.50
CA PHE A 48 9.43 18.47 9.70
C PHE A 48 10.31 18.68 10.94
N PHE A 49 10.79 19.91 11.18
CA PHE A 49 11.60 20.20 12.37
C PHE A 49 10.80 20.27 13.67
N LYS A 50 9.49 20.52 13.61
CA LYS A 50 8.63 20.59 14.79
C LYS A 50 7.96 19.26 15.14
N SER A 51 7.71 18.42 14.14
CA SER A 51 6.95 17.17 14.28
C SER A 51 7.87 15.98 14.51
N GLU A 52 7.94 15.50 15.75
CA GLU A 52 8.60 14.24 16.09
C GLU A 52 7.98 13.04 15.34
N PRO A 53 6.64 12.88 15.25
CA PRO A 53 6.04 11.78 14.50
C PRO A 53 6.45 11.74 13.03
N LEU A 54 6.52 12.90 12.36
CA LEU A 54 6.95 12.95 10.95
C LEU A 54 8.43 12.52 10.79
N ARG A 55 9.30 12.88 11.74
CA ARG A 55 10.70 12.46 11.70
C ARG A 55 10.85 10.96 11.94
N ASN A 56 10.11 10.41 12.90
CA ASN A 56 10.11 8.97 13.16
C ASN A 56 9.57 8.19 11.96
N MET A 57 8.48 8.66 11.35
CA MET A 57 7.96 8.07 10.11
C MET A 57 9.01 8.10 8.99
N ALA A 58 9.75 9.20 8.83
CA ALA A 58 10.80 9.28 7.81
C ALA A 58 11.96 8.32 8.10
N ALA A 59 12.36 8.18 9.38
CA ALA A 59 13.38 7.24 9.81
C ALA A 59 12.98 5.79 9.47
N PHE A 60 11.79 5.36 9.91
CA PHE A 60 11.28 4.01 9.63
C PHE A 60 11.13 3.73 8.14
N ALA A 61 10.64 4.70 7.36
CA ALA A 61 10.45 4.50 5.92
C ALA A 61 11.79 4.38 5.18
N LEU A 62 12.82 5.11 5.62
CA LEU A 62 14.15 5.01 5.05
C LEU A 62 14.79 3.66 5.37
N GLU A 63 14.71 3.20 6.61
CA GLU A 63 15.19 1.88 7.02
C GLU A 63 14.50 0.75 6.24
N LEU A 64 13.17 0.84 6.07
CA LEU A 64 12.40 -0.10 5.26
C LEU A 64 12.87 -0.08 3.79
N ALA A 65 13.14 1.09 3.23
CA ALA A 65 13.63 1.22 1.86
C ALA A 65 15.00 0.57 1.67
N ASP A 66 15.90 0.71 2.65
CA ASP A 66 17.22 0.08 2.66
C ASP A 66 17.11 -1.46 2.74
N ILE A 67 16.26 -1.99 3.63
CA ILE A 67 15.97 -3.43 3.72
C ILE A 67 15.41 -3.96 2.40
N LEU A 68 14.44 -3.26 1.80
CA LEU A 68 13.86 -3.66 0.52
C LEU A 68 14.89 -3.62 -0.61
N HIS A 69 15.82 -2.66 -0.59
CA HIS A 69 16.91 -2.61 -1.54
C HIS A 69 17.86 -3.79 -1.37
N GLU A 70 18.26 -4.11 -0.15
CA GLU A 70 19.09 -5.28 0.17
C GLU A 70 18.43 -6.59 -0.29
N ILE A 71 17.13 -6.76 0.00
CA ILE A 71 16.37 -7.92 -0.48
C ILE A 71 16.39 -7.99 -2.01
N ARG A 72 16.17 -6.86 -2.71
CA ARG A 72 16.18 -6.82 -4.18
C ARG A 72 17.53 -7.19 -4.79
N GLU A 73 18.63 -6.73 -4.20
CA GLU A 73 19.99 -7.06 -4.66
C GLU A 73 20.34 -8.53 -4.37
N ASN A 74 19.75 -9.11 -3.32
CA ASN A 74 19.96 -10.51 -2.93
C ASN A 74 18.97 -11.49 -3.60
N ILE A 75 17.94 -11.03 -4.29
CA ILE A 75 17.13 -11.88 -5.18
C ILE A 75 18.00 -12.25 -6.38
N PRO A 76 18.22 -13.55 -6.70
CA PRO A 76 19.08 -13.96 -7.80
C PRO A 76 18.64 -13.29 -9.10
N ALA A 77 19.44 -12.33 -9.57
CA ALA A 77 19.21 -11.72 -10.86
C ALA A 77 19.43 -12.80 -11.92
N ILE A 78 18.37 -13.22 -12.63
CA ILE A 78 18.54 -13.98 -13.87
C ILE A 78 19.40 -13.11 -14.79
N GLU A 79 20.66 -13.49 -14.95
CA GLU A 79 21.70 -12.62 -15.48
C GLU A 79 21.36 -12.18 -16.91
N LYS A 80 21.74 -10.96 -17.24
CA LYS A 80 21.57 -10.37 -18.57
C LYS A 80 22.22 -11.25 -19.68
N ALA A 81 23.23 -12.04 -19.32
CA ALA A 81 23.88 -13.04 -20.18
C ALA A 81 22.97 -14.25 -20.49
N GLU A 82 22.21 -14.77 -19.52
CA GLU A 82 21.21 -15.82 -19.74
C GLU A 82 20.06 -15.33 -20.63
N ARG A 83 19.68 -14.06 -20.53
CA ARG A 83 18.65 -13.45 -21.41
C ARG A 83 19.12 -13.27 -22.87
N LEU A 84 20.42 -13.03 -23.08
CA LEU A 84 20.99 -12.79 -24.41
C LEU A 84 21.41 -14.07 -25.12
N ALA A 85 21.79 -15.12 -24.39
CA ALA A 85 22.30 -16.36 -24.97
C ALA A 85 21.24 -17.20 -25.71
N ASN A 86 19.94 -17.10 -25.39
CA ASN A 86 18.92 -18.05 -25.85
C ASN A 86 17.71 -17.41 -26.57
N GLY A 87 17.91 -16.26 -27.23
CA GLY A 87 16.81 -15.35 -27.62
C GLY A 87 15.84 -15.76 -28.75
N LYS A 88 16.05 -16.86 -29.50
CA LYS A 88 15.20 -17.19 -30.67
C LYS A 88 14.52 -18.55 -30.61
N GLU A 89 15.25 -19.62 -30.30
CA GLU A 89 14.67 -20.97 -30.20
C GLU A 89 13.83 -21.14 -28.94
N GLN A 90 14.20 -20.52 -27.82
CA GLN A 90 13.34 -20.51 -26.63
C GLN A 90 12.08 -19.68 -26.86
N ARG A 91 12.14 -18.58 -27.61
CA ARG A 91 10.96 -17.78 -27.99
C ARG A 91 9.97 -18.59 -28.82
N LEU A 92 10.47 -19.30 -29.84
CA LEU A 92 9.69 -20.23 -30.66
C LEU A 92 9.20 -21.46 -29.86
N TYR A 93 9.99 -21.96 -28.92
CA TYR A 93 9.59 -23.03 -28.02
C TYR A 93 8.45 -22.58 -27.10
N TYR A 94 8.55 -21.41 -26.46
CA TYR A 94 7.49 -20.86 -25.63
C TYR A 94 6.26 -20.47 -26.45
N GLU A 95 6.40 -19.95 -27.66
CA GLU A 95 5.26 -19.67 -28.57
C GLU A 95 4.55 -20.95 -29.04
N ARG A 96 5.31 -22.01 -29.39
CA ARG A 96 4.74 -23.32 -29.75
C ARG A 96 4.09 -23.98 -28.53
N LYS A 97 4.76 -23.96 -27.38
CA LYS A 97 4.21 -24.46 -26.12
C LYS A 97 2.98 -23.65 -25.69
N TRP A 98 2.94 -22.33 -25.94
CA TRP A 98 1.77 -21.46 -25.73
C TRP A 98 0.59 -21.83 -26.64
N SER A 99 0.83 -22.11 -27.92
CA SER A 99 -0.21 -22.54 -28.86
C SER A 99 -0.76 -23.93 -28.51
N GLU A 100 0.10 -24.85 -28.10
CA GLU A 100 -0.29 -26.17 -27.60
C GLU A 100 -1.01 -26.08 -26.25
N LEU A 101 -0.54 -25.22 -25.33
CA LEU A 101 -1.18 -24.92 -24.05
C LEU A 101 -2.54 -24.25 -24.24
N ARG A 102 -2.74 -23.37 -25.23
CA ARG A 102 -4.05 -22.76 -25.54
C ARG A 102 -5.06 -23.80 -26.05
N ARG A 103 -4.61 -24.74 -26.89
CA ARG A 103 -5.41 -25.91 -27.31
C ARG A 103 -5.69 -26.87 -26.15
N GLN A 104 -4.74 -27.06 -25.24
CA GLN A 104 -4.94 -27.86 -24.03
C GLN A 104 -5.82 -27.15 -22.99
N LYS A 105 -5.81 -25.82 -22.88
CA LYS A 105 -6.67 -25.00 -21.99
C LYS A 105 -8.15 -25.13 -22.38
N LEU A 106 -8.47 -25.16 -23.67
CA LEU A 106 -9.81 -25.48 -24.19
C LEU A 106 -10.21 -26.94 -23.87
N LYS A 107 -9.25 -27.85 -23.77
CA LYS A 107 -9.46 -29.26 -23.39
C LYS A 107 -9.59 -29.47 -21.87
N GLN A 108 -8.93 -28.63 -21.08
CA GLN A 108 -8.86 -28.70 -19.62
C GLN A 108 -10.01 -27.98 -18.90
N GLN A 109 -10.87 -27.25 -19.62
CA GLN A 109 -12.21 -26.88 -19.11
C GLN A 109 -13.14 -28.09 -18.90
N THR A 110 -12.63 -29.31 -19.08
CA THR A 110 -13.37 -30.57 -18.90
C THR A 110 -12.85 -31.50 -17.80
N THR A 111 -11.81 -31.19 -17.01
CA THR A 111 -11.37 -32.12 -15.94
C THR A 111 -10.53 -31.49 -14.82
N LYS A 112 -10.72 -32.01 -13.60
CA LYS A 112 -10.37 -31.49 -12.27
C LYS A 112 -9.00 -32.02 -11.73
N ASN A 113 -8.39 -31.23 -10.82
CA ASN A 113 -7.38 -31.57 -9.76
C ASN A 113 -5.87 -31.38 -10.02
N GLY A 114 -5.24 -30.49 -9.22
CA GLY A 114 -3.99 -30.80 -8.50
C GLY A 114 -2.66 -30.16 -8.98
N ASN A 115 -2.43 -28.89 -8.58
CA ASN A 115 -1.16 -28.18 -8.31
C ASN A 115 0.05 -28.30 -9.26
N VAL A 116 0.32 -27.23 -10.03
CA VAL A 116 1.40 -26.24 -9.77
C VAL A 116 0.91 -24.89 -10.34
N PHE A 117 0.90 -23.86 -9.49
CA PHE A 117 0.53 -22.49 -9.86
C PHE A 117 1.70 -21.78 -10.54
N TYR A 118 1.45 -21.20 -11.72
CA TYR A 118 2.29 -20.13 -12.28
C TYR A 118 1.39 -18.99 -12.74
N VAL A 119 1.71 -17.80 -12.25
CA VAL A 119 0.96 -16.53 -12.34
C VAL A 119 0.87 -16.06 -13.80
N PRO A 120 -0.34 -15.85 -14.37
CA PRO A 120 -0.46 -15.28 -15.70
C PRO A 120 -0.16 -13.78 -15.62
N PHE A 121 1.04 -13.38 -16.04
CA PHE A 121 1.27 -12.02 -16.51
C PHE A 121 0.50 -11.85 -17.83
N HIS A 122 -0.81 -11.62 -17.77
CA HIS A 122 -1.63 -10.95 -18.79
C HIS A 122 -3.09 -10.87 -18.30
N ASP A 123 -3.45 -9.73 -17.70
CA ASP A 123 -4.74 -9.05 -17.82
C ASP A 123 -4.62 -7.53 -17.52
N TYR A 124 -3.43 -6.92 -17.70
CA TYR A 124 -3.23 -5.46 -17.56
C TYR A 124 -3.89 -4.71 -18.73
N LYS A 125 -5.22 -4.67 -18.74
CA LYS A 125 -6.09 -3.81 -19.55
C LYS A 125 -7.31 -3.36 -18.73
N GLN A 126 -7.10 -3.09 -17.45
CA GLN A 126 -8.14 -2.52 -16.60
C GLN A 126 -7.61 -1.21 -16.05
N ASP A 127 -8.43 -0.16 -16.14
CA ASP A 127 -8.03 1.17 -15.68
C ASP A 127 -7.81 1.10 -14.15
N PRO A 128 -6.70 1.65 -13.65
CA PRO A 128 -6.39 1.56 -12.23
C PRO A 128 -7.40 2.37 -11.41
N GLY A 129 -8.01 1.73 -10.42
CA GLY A 129 -8.92 2.34 -9.44
C GLY A 129 -8.13 3.03 -8.31
N PRO A 130 -8.74 3.33 -7.15
CA PRO A 130 -8.06 4.04 -6.09
C PRO A 130 -7.16 3.07 -5.32
N MET A 131 -6.27 3.62 -4.52
CA MET A 131 -5.65 2.92 -3.41
C MET A 131 -6.37 3.35 -2.14
N ILE A 132 -6.93 2.39 -1.41
CA ILE A 132 -7.69 2.64 -0.18
C ILE A 132 -6.95 1.97 0.98
N ILE A 133 -6.55 2.76 1.96
CA ILE A 133 -5.82 2.30 3.12
C ILE A 133 -6.73 2.41 4.34
N CYS A 134 -7.10 1.27 4.90
CA CYS A 134 -7.77 1.18 6.18
C CYS A 134 -6.69 1.03 7.25
N LEU A 135 -6.53 2.04 8.11
CA LEU A 135 -5.48 2.06 9.12
C LEU A 135 -6.08 1.95 10.52
N GLU A 136 -5.88 0.81 11.18
CA GLU A 136 -6.30 0.65 12.56
C GLU A 136 -5.56 1.65 13.47
N GLN A 137 -6.30 2.35 14.32
CA GLN A 137 -5.82 3.32 15.30
C GLN A 137 -6.43 3.03 16.67
N THR A 138 -6.05 1.88 17.23
CA THR A 138 -6.50 1.39 18.54
C THR A 138 -5.38 1.50 19.57
N THR A 139 -5.71 1.25 20.84
CA THR A 139 -4.68 1.20 21.90
C THR A 139 -3.62 0.12 21.63
N GLY A 140 -4.01 -1.03 21.05
CA GLY A 140 -3.07 -2.10 20.68
C GLY A 140 -2.13 -1.74 19.52
N MET A 141 -2.55 -0.79 18.67
CA MET A 141 -1.75 -0.28 17.55
C MET A 141 -0.88 0.93 17.91
N GLU A 142 -0.91 1.43 19.15
CA GLU A 142 -0.21 2.67 19.53
C GLU A 142 1.29 2.61 19.25
N ALA A 143 1.95 1.50 19.61
CA ALA A 143 3.37 1.28 19.35
C ALA A 143 3.68 1.20 17.84
N TYR A 144 2.75 0.66 17.05
CA TYR A 144 2.90 0.45 15.61
C TYR A 144 2.44 1.63 14.77
N SER A 145 1.89 2.70 15.37
CA SER A 145 1.22 3.76 14.63
C SER A 145 2.17 4.48 13.66
N GLU A 146 3.35 4.90 14.14
CA GLU A 146 4.33 5.61 13.31
C GLU A 146 4.93 4.71 12.22
N LEU A 147 5.17 3.43 12.53
CA LEU A 147 5.59 2.42 11.56
C LEU A 147 4.53 2.20 10.47
N CYS A 148 3.27 1.99 10.85
CA CYS A 148 2.20 1.78 9.86
C CYS A 148 2.04 3.01 8.97
N LYS A 149 2.11 4.22 9.53
CA LYS A 149 2.05 5.46 8.75
C LYS A 149 3.27 5.63 7.85
N SER A 150 4.45 5.19 8.27
CA SER A 150 5.67 5.24 7.44
C SER A 150 5.57 4.34 6.20
N MET A 151 4.98 3.15 6.34
CA MET A 151 4.74 2.21 5.24
C MET A 151 3.80 2.78 4.16
N ILE A 152 3.03 3.81 4.49
CA ILE A 152 2.11 4.47 3.55
C ILE A 152 2.85 5.52 2.70
N LEU A 153 3.96 6.09 3.17
CA LEU A 153 4.66 7.19 2.48
C LEU A 153 5.04 6.85 1.03
N PRO A 154 5.60 5.66 0.70
CA PRO A 154 5.90 5.29 -0.69
C PRO A 154 4.66 5.15 -1.58
N LEU A 155 3.48 4.96 -1.00
CA LEU A 155 2.24 4.80 -1.75
C LEU A 155 1.76 6.11 -2.37
N PHE A 156 2.16 7.27 -1.84
CA PHE A 156 1.91 8.57 -2.48
C PHE A 156 2.56 8.63 -3.86
N MET A 157 3.84 8.23 -3.96
CA MET A 157 4.57 8.15 -5.21
C MET A 157 3.95 7.16 -6.19
N ASN A 158 3.52 5.99 -5.70
CA ASN A 158 2.89 4.98 -6.57
C ASN A 158 1.54 5.50 -7.10
N ALA A 159 0.70 6.05 -6.22
CA ALA A 159 -0.58 6.64 -6.57
C ALA A 159 -0.40 7.78 -7.59
N HIS A 160 0.60 8.64 -7.40
CA HIS A 160 0.88 9.73 -8.31
C HIS A 160 1.36 9.26 -9.69
N ARG A 161 2.30 8.31 -9.75
CA ARG A 161 2.78 7.73 -11.03
C ARG A 161 1.65 7.08 -11.83
N GLU A 162 0.71 6.44 -11.14
CA GLU A 162 -0.42 5.74 -11.75
C GLU A 162 -1.66 6.62 -11.91
N LYS A 163 -1.62 7.88 -11.44
CA LYS A 163 -2.75 8.83 -11.42
C LYS A 163 -3.99 8.25 -10.74
N ARG A 164 -3.76 7.69 -9.56
CA ARG A 164 -4.79 7.06 -8.72
C ARG A 164 -5.06 7.93 -7.51
N ASP A 165 -6.31 7.98 -7.10
CA ASP A 165 -6.65 8.57 -5.82
C ASP A 165 -6.14 7.67 -4.68
N LEU A 166 -5.56 8.29 -3.66
CA LEU A 166 -5.15 7.63 -2.43
C LEU A 166 -6.08 8.05 -1.30
N TYR A 167 -6.77 7.08 -0.71
CA TYR A 167 -7.62 7.27 0.46
C TYR A 167 -6.95 6.68 1.69
N ILE A 168 -6.93 7.42 2.79
CA ILE A 168 -6.51 6.90 4.10
C ILE A 168 -7.68 7.03 5.08
N ILE A 169 -8.10 5.91 5.62
CA ILE A 169 -9.25 5.76 6.51
C ILE A 169 -8.72 5.23 7.84
N PRO A 170 -8.31 6.13 8.76
CA PRO A 170 -8.01 5.71 10.11
C PRO A 170 -9.30 5.22 10.80
N TYR A 171 -9.22 4.14 11.56
CA TYR A 171 -10.40 3.57 12.20
C TYR A 171 -10.11 2.98 13.58
N ASP A 172 -11.12 3.04 14.45
CA ASP A 172 -11.24 2.20 15.65
C ASP A 172 -12.59 1.47 15.63
N ARG A 173 -13.57 1.86 16.45
CA ARG A 173 -14.96 1.38 16.35
C ARG A 173 -15.74 2.10 15.27
N GLN A 174 -15.31 3.30 14.90
CA GLN A 174 -15.97 4.13 13.91
C GLN A 174 -14.97 4.83 12.99
N ILE A 175 -15.50 5.48 11.95
CA ILE A 175 -14.73 6.32 11.04
C ILE A 175 -15.13 7.76 11.32
N ASP A 176 -14.28 8.46 12.07
CA ASP A 176 -14.47 9.89 12.38
C ASP A 176 -14.02 10.79 11.23
N VAL A 177 -13.01 10.35 10.47
CA VAL A 177 -12.40 11.10 9.37
C VAL A 177 -11.84 10.15 8.32
N HIS A 178 -11.76 10.63 7.08
CA HIS A 178 -10.95 10.01 6.03
C HIS A 178 -10.22 11.12 5.26
N TYR A 179 -9.06 10.79 4.71
CA TYR A 179 -8.23 11.70 3.92
C TYR A 179 -8.20 11.22 2.47
N ARG A 180 -8.41 12.14 1.53
CA ARG A 180 -8.31 11.86 0.09
C ARG A 180 -7.19 12.71 -0.51
N PHE A 181 -6.26 12.03 -1.17
CA PHE A 181 -5.17 12.63 -1.94
C PHE A 181 -5.42 12.33 -3.41
N GLU A 182 -5.98 13.32 -4.10
CA GLU A 182 -6.38 13.19 -5.50
C GLU A 182 -5.16 12.96 -6.39
N ASN A 183 -5.19 11.92 -7.22
CA ASN A 183 -4.04 11.49 -8.04
C ASN A 183 -2.72 11.39 -7.26
N GLY A 184 -2.76 11.03 -5.97
CA GLY A 184 -1.58 10.96 -5.11
C GLY A 184 -0.94 12.30 -4.74
N HIS A 185 -1.52 13.45 -5.11
CA HIS A 185 -0.98 14.76 -4.75
C HIS A 185 -1.16 15.07 -3.27
N LEU A 186 -0.13 15.65 -2.67
CA LEU A 186 -0.10 15.97 -1.25
C LEU A 186 -0.95 17.20 -0.94
N ASN A 187 -1.96 17.02 -0.07
CA ASN A 187 -2.60 18.12 0.64
C ASN A 187 -1.95 18.24 2.03
N LEU A 188 -1.23 19.33 2.28
CA LEU A 188 -0.47 19.50 3.54
C LEU A 188 -1.34 19.55 4.79
N ALA A 189 -2.55 20.08 4.71
CA ALA A 189 -3.44 20.15 5.87
C ALA A 189 -3.93 18.75 6.24
N ASP A 190 -4.41 17.99 5.25
CA ASP A 190 -4.88 16.62 5.45
C ASP A 190 -3.75 15.67 5.83
N PHE A 191 -2.57 15.84 5.23
CA PHE A 191 -1.38 15.05 5.56
C PHE A 191 -0.92 15.28 7.00
N LYS A 192 -0.89 16.55 7.45
CA LYS A 192 -0.59 16.88 8.84
C LYS A 192 -1.61 16.26 9.80
N ASN A 193 -2.90 16.43 9.50
CA ASN A 193 -3.98 15.86 10.32
C ASN A 193 -3.87 14.34 10.42
N PHE A 194 -3.55 13.67 9.31
CA PHE A 194 -3.29 12.24 9.26
C PHE A 194 -2.12 11.81 10.17
N ILE A 195 -0.98 12.49 10.09
CA ILE A 195 0.19 12.19 10.93
C ILE A 195 -0.16 12.34 12.41
N GLU A 196 -0.88 13.39 12.77
CA GLU A 196 -1.23 13.72 14.15
C GLU A 196 -2.43 12.93 14.69
N TYR A 197 -3.21 12.30 13.82
CA TYR A 197 -4.39 11.54 14.21
C TYR A 197 -4.03 10.37 15.12
N LYS A 198 -4.75 10.28 16.25
CA LYS A 198 -4.69 9.16 17.20
C LYS A 198 -6.12 8.86 17.66
N ALA A 199 -6.47 7.59 17.70
CA ALA A 199 -7.70 7.09 18.31
C ALA A 199 -7.35 6.04 19.36
N LYS A 200 -8.33 5.70 20.23
CA LYS A 200 -8.10 4.85 21.42
C LYS A 200 -9.17 3.78 21.62
N GLY A 201 -10.08 3.60 20.67
CA GLY A 201 -11.11 2.57 20.73
C GLY A 201 -10.58 1.16 20.49
N GLU A 202 -11.53 0.23 20.38
CA GLU A 202 -11.31 -1.14 19.89
C GLU A 202 -11.59 -1.18 18.38
N ALA A 203 -10.99 -2.11 17.65
CA ALA A 203 -11.21 -2.21 16.20
C ALA A 203 -12.53 -2.89 15.84
N GLU A 204 -13.36 -2.22 15.04
CA GLU A 204 -14.48 -2.80 14.28
C GLU A 204 -14.22 -2.67 12.78
N LEU A 205 -14.08 -3.80 12.08
CA LEU A 205 -13.70 -3.80 10.66
C LEU A 205 -14.90 -3.75 9.70
N LEU A 206 -16.04 -4.30 10.09
CA LEU A 206 -17.23 -4.37 9.24
C LEU A 206 -17.77 -2.97 8.89
N PRO A 207 -17.87 -2.00 9.82
CA PRO A 207 -18.24 -0.62 9.48
C PRO A 207 -17.27 0.00 8.47
N VAL A 208 -15.97 -0.30 8.59
CA VAL A 208 -14.94 0.18 7.67
C VAL A 208 -15.14 -0.39 6.28
N LEU A 209 -15.36 -1.70 6.16
CA LEU A 209 -15.63 -2.34 4.87
C LEU A 209 -16.93 -1.83 4.22
N GLN A 210 -17.95 -1.50 5.01
CA GLN A 210 -19.17 -0.86 4.52
C GLN A 210 -18.93 0.56 3.99
N PHE A 211 -18.08 1.32 4.67
CA PHE A 211 -17.65 2.64 4.20
C PHE A 211 -16.84 2.55 2.91
N VAL A 212 -15.87 1.64 2.84
CA VAL A 212 -15.10 1.36 1.61
C VAL A 212 -16.03 0.98 0.45
N ARG A 213 -17.03 0.12 0.68
CA ARG A 213 -18.03 -0.20 -0.35
C ARG A 213 -18.76 1.03 -0.84
N SER A 214 -19.12 1.95 0.07
CA SER A 214 -19.85 3.17 -0.27
C SER A 214 -18.96 4.11 -1.10
N LEU A 215 -17.68 4.26 -0.73
CA LEU A 215 -16.68 4.98 -1.53
C LEU A 215 -16.55 4.42 -2.95
N LEU A 216 -16.45 3.09 -3.08
CA LEU A 216 -16.35 2.42 -4.38
C LEU A 216 -17.63 2.60 -5.21
N HIS A 217 -18.80 2.57 -4.55
CA HIS A 217 -20.08 2.75 -5.23
C HIS A 217 -20.25 4.15 -5.83
N GLU A 218 -19.84 5.19 -5.10
CA GLU A 218 -19.98 6.59 -5.53
C GLU A 218 -19.03 6.94 -6.67
N ASN A 219 -17.85 6.33 -6.69
CA ASN A 219 -16.76 6.82 -7.53
C ASN A 219 -16.38 5.87 -8.67
N GLN A 220 -16.79 4.59 -8.67
CA GLN A 220 -16.20 3.60 -9.58
C GLN A 220 -17.14 2.52 -10.15
N LEU A 221 -17.04 2.33 -11.46
CA LEU A 221 -17.52 1.15 -12.18
C LEU A 221 -16.45 0.72 -13.18
N GLY A 222 -15.92 -0.50 -13.01
CA GLY A 222 -15.04 -1.14 -14.00
C GLY A 222 -13.53 -0.91 -13.86
N SER A 223 -13.07 -0.27 -12.78
CA SER A 223 -11.65 -0.07 -12.44
C SER A 223 -11.22 -0.93 -11.25
N GLU A 224 -9.95 -1.33 -11.20
CA GLU A 224 -9.40 -2.21 -10.15
C GLU A 224 -9.03 -1.41 -8.90
N ALA A 225 -9.75 -1.61 -7.81
CA ALA A 225 -9.47 -0.93 -6.55
C ALA A 225 -8.56 -1.77 -5.65
N GLU A 226 -7.55 -1.14 -5.06
CA GLU A 226 -6.71 -1.77 -4.04
C GLU A 226 -7.19 -1.36 -2.65
N VAL A 227 -7.44 -2.33 -1.77
CA VAL A 227 -7.81 -2.10 -0.37
C VAL A 227 -6.75 -2.74 0.51
N ILE A 228 -5.98 -1.91 1.22
CA ILE A 228 -4.91 -2.33 2.12
C ILE A 228 -5.37 -2.08 3.56
N ILE A 229 -5.38 -3.12 4.39
CA ILE A 229 -5.85 -3.06 5.78
C ILE A 229 -4.66 -3.26 6.71
N PHE A 230 -4.30 -2.25 7.49
CA PHE A 230 -3.35 -2.36 8.59
C PHE A 230 -4.14 -2.67 9.87
N THR A 231 -3.78 -3.74 10.58
CA THR A 231 -4.53 -4.21 11.75
C THR A 231 -3.65 -4.94 12.75
N GLU A 232 -4.05 -4.91 14.03
CA GLU A 232 -3.50 -5.80 15.06
C GLU A 232 -3.93 -7.26 14.82
N GLY A 233 -5.00 -7.46 14.06
CA GLY A 233 -5.57 -8.77 13.75
C GLY A 233 -6.66 -9.23 14.72
N THR A 234 -7.15 -8.38 15.62
CA THR A 234 -8.16 -8.72 16.66
C THR A 234 -9.45 -7.88 16.60
N PRO A 235 -10.07 -7.61 15.42
CA PRO A 235 -11.30 -6.85 15.38
C PRO A 235 -12.40 -7.53 16.22
N ILE A 236 -13.09 -6.76 17.07
CA ILE A 236 -14.10 -7.29 17.99
C ILE A 236 -15.31 -7.88 17.26
N ASP A 237 -15.55 -7.40 16.04
CA ASP A 237 -16.58 -7.85 15.13
C ASP A 237 -16.10 -8.93 14.14
N GLY A 238 -14.92 -9.52 14.34
CA GLY A 238 -14.32 -10.53 13.45
C GLY A 238 -15.24 -11.72 13.15
N LYS A 239 -16.07 -12.15 14.12
CA LYS A 239 -17.08 -13.21 13.92
C LYS A 239 -18.18 -12.81 12.92
N HIS A 240 -18.45 -11.53 12.76
CA HIS A 240 -19.46 -11.03 11.82
C HIS A 240 -18.94 -10.96 10.38
N LEU A 241 -17.62 -10.97 10.16
CA LEU A 241 -16.99 -11.00 8.83
C LEU A 241 -17.30 -12.27 8.03
N VAL A 242 -17.68 -13.36 8.71
CA VAL A 242 -18.07 -14.63 8.08
C VAL A 242 -19.58 -14.78 7.88
N SER A 243 -20.37 -13.80 8.32
CA SER A 243 -21.82 -13.78 8.14
C SER A 243 -22.20 -13.78 6.65
N LYS A 244 -23.40 -14.29 6.33
CA LYS A 244 -23.90 -14.32 4.95
C LYS A 244 -23.94 -12.92 4.32
N GLN A 245 -24.31 -11.90 5.11
CA GLN A 245 -24.39 -10.52 4.65
C GLN A 245 -23.00 -9.93 4.36
N ALA A 246 -22.04 -10.10 5.27
CA ALA A 246 -20.67 -9.64 5.06
C ALA A 246 -20.02 -10.33 3.86
N LYS A 247 -20.24 -11.65 3.70
CA LYS A 247 -19.78 -12.42 2.54
C LYS A 247 -20.37 -11.90 1.23
N ALA A 248 -21.67 -11.66 1.18
CA ALA A 248 -22.32 -11.12 -0.01
C ALA A 248 -21.78 -9.73 -0.37
N MET A 249 -21.56 -8.88 0.63
CA MET A 249 -21.00 -7.54 0.47
C MET A 249 -19.57 -7.58 -0.10
N LEU A 250 -18.70 -8.41 0.48
CA LEU A 250 -17.30 -8.53 0.04
C LEU A 250 -17.19 -9.17 -1.35
N GLU A 251 -18.02 -10.17 -1.66
CA GLU A 251 -18.11 -10.74 -3.01
C GLU A 251 -18.63 -9.73 -4.02
N GLU A 252 -19.59 -8.88 -3.65
CA GLU A 252 -20.04 -7.78 -4.50
C GLU A 252 -18.88 -6.83 -4.79
N MET A 253 -18.11 -6.42 -3.77
CA MET A 253 -16.96 -5.53 -3.94
C MET A 253 -15.92 -6.11 -4.89
N LYS A 254 -15.58 -7.39 -4.72
CA LYS A 254 -14.63 -8.10 -5.60
C LYS A 254 -15.12 -8.20 -7.05
N ARG A 255 -16.41 -8.43 -7.27
CA ARG A 255 -16.95 -8.68 -8.62
C ARG A 255 -17.31 -7.40 -9.37
N LYS A 256 -17.89 -6.43 -8.67
CA LYS A 256 -18.44 -5.21 -9.27
C LYS A 256 -17.43 -4.06 -9.31
N TYR A 257 -16.61 -3.94 -8.25
CA TYR A 257 -15.60 -2.90 -8.11
C TYR A 257 -14.18 -3.44 -8.23
N LEU A 258 -14.03 -4.71 -8.62
CA LEU A 258 -12.73 -5.37 -8.82
C LEU A 258 -11.77 -5.14 -7.64
N ALA A 259 -12.32 -5.13 -6.42
CA ALA A 259 -11.56 -4.79 -5.23
C ALA A 259 -10.61 -5.94 -4.84
N GLU A 260 -9.30 -5.69 -4.85
CA GLU A 260 -8.30 -6.56 -4.26
C GLU A 260 -8.02 -6.17 -2.81
N PHE A 261 -8.04 -7.15 -1.91
CA PHE A 261 -7.82 -6.91 -0.49
C PHE A 261 -6.46 -7.44 -0.06
N SER A 262 -5.65 -6.60 0.58
CA SER A 262 -4.41 -6.98 1.24
C SER A 262 -4.49 -6.64 2.72
N VAL A 263 -3.96 -7.51 3.59
CA VAL A 263 -3.90 -7.26 5.03
C VAL A 263 -2.43 -7.22 5.47
N ILE A 264 -2.07 -6.20 6.24
CA ILE A 264 -0.81 -6.08 6.94
C ILE A 264 -1.14 -6.21 8.43
N ALA A 265 -0.84 -7.37 8.99
CA ALA A 265 -1.13 -7.69 10.37
C ALA A 265 0.12 -7.53 11.23
N MET A 266 0.00 -6.79 12.35
CA MET A 266 1.12 -6.63 13.29
C MET A 266 1.38 -7.89 14.10
N HIS A 267 0.36 -8.75 14.27
CA HIS A 267 0.47 -10.00 15.01
C HIS A 267 -0.13 -11.17 14.21
N GLU A 268 0.71 -12.09 13.75
CA GLU A 268 0.29 -13.28 13.00
C GLU A 268 -0.65 -14.16 13.83
N ASP A 269 -0.34 -14.38 15.11
CA ASP A 269 -1.16 -15.20 16.01
C ASP A 269 -2.58 -14.64 16.19
N ASN A 270 -2.72 -13.32 16.17
CA ASN A 270 -4.00 -12.64 16.26
C ASN A 270 -4.77 -12.78 14.94
N PHE A 271 -4.09 -12.50 13.82
CA PHE A 271 -4.65 -12.67 12.48
C PHE A 271 -5.17 -14.09 12.24
N ASN A 272 -4.39 -15.12 12.61
CA ASN A 272 -4.73 -16.53 12.42
C ASN A 272 -5.96 -16.99 13.22
N LYS A 273 -6.26 -16.35 14.35
CA LYS A 273 -7.48 -16.61 15.13
C LYS A 273 -8.73 -16.03 14.46
N GLN A 274 -8.56 -15.05 13.58
CA GLN A 274 -9.64 -14.43 12.83
C GLN A 274 -9.73 -14.99 11.41
N GLN A 275 -10.89 -14.81 10.78
CA GLN A 275 -11.11 -15.28 9.40
C GLN A 275 -11.14 -14.10 8.44
N PHE A 276 -9.98 -13.54 8.11
CA PHE A 276 -9.79 -12.59 7.00
C PHE A 276 -9.87 -13.30 5.63
N TRP A 277 -10.88 -14.16 5.44
CA TRP A 277 -11.04 -15.06 4.27
C TRP A 277 -11.12 -14.33 2.92
N PHE A 278 -11.41 -13.03 2.95
CA PHE A 278 -11.54 -12.19 1.77
C PHE A 278 -10.21 -11.57 1.33
N ALA A 279 -9.16 -11.58 2.16
CA ALA A 279 -7.86 -11.06 1.80
C ALA A 279 -7.21 -11.92 0.71
N ASN A 280 -6.72 -11.28 -0.35
CA ASN A 280 -5.94 -11.90 -1.42
C ASN A 280 -4.48 -12.11 -0.99
N LYS A 281 -3.97 -11.20 -0.15
CA LYS A 281 -2.59 -11.18 0.34
C LYS A 281 -2.59 -10.86 1.84
N ALA A 282 -1.68 -11.46 2.59
CA ALA A 282 -1.43 -11.15 3.99
C ALA A 282 0.08 -10.98 4.20
N PHE A 283 0.45 -9.96 4.96
CA PHE A 283 1.82 -9.67 5.38
C PHE A 283 1.85 -9.57 6.91
N PHE A 284 2.91 -10.06 7.52
CA PHE A 284 3.07 -10.10 8.97
C PHE A 284 4.28 -9.28 9.39
N ALA A 285 4.12 -8.50 10.45
CA ALA A 285 5.13 -7.56 10.95
C ALA A 285 5.45 -7.80 12.44
N ASP A 286 5.40 -9.06 12.89
CA ASP A 286 5.57 -9.45 14.29
C ASP A 286 6.87 -8.91 14.93
N ASP A 287 7.94 -8.84 14.14
CA ASP A 287 9.26 -8.41 14.59
C ASP A 287 9.58 -6.94 14.26
N ALA A 288 8.61 -6.15 13.77
CA ALA A 288 8.90 -4.82 13.25
C ALA A 288 9.21 -3.75 14.32
N ILE A 289 9.04 -4.09 15.60
CA ILE A 289 9.44 -3.29 16.75
C ILE A 289 10.12 -4.23 17.77
N GLN A 290 11.39 -4.55 17.55
CA GLN A 290 12.26 -5.21 18.53
C GLN A 290 13.39 -4.27 18.99
#